data_AF-A0A8J8C0U5-F1
#
_entry.id   AF-A0A8J8C0U5-F1
#
_cell.length_a   1.000
_cell.length_b   1.000
_cell.length_c   1.000
_cell.angle_alpha   90.00
_cell.angle_beta   90.00
_cell.angle_gamma   90.00
#
_symmetry.space_group_name_H-M   'P 1'
#
loop_
_entity.id
_entity.type
_entity.pdbx_description
1 polymer ?
#
loop_
_entity_poly.entity_id
_entity_poly.type
_entity_poly.pdbx_seq_one_letter_code
_entity_poly.pdbx_strand_id
1 'polypeptide(L)' 'MQTAQDLKRILQRIDGRGYKAYKDIQGGYTFTNDILLIDYVQGDPFASPSRVRVQIPQKGAQFPE' A
#
# COMPACT_ATOMS: atom_id res chain seq x y z
N MET A 1 4.91 5.90 -9.77
CA MET A 1 4.84 5.32 -8.41
C MET A 1 4.91 6.46 -7.40
N GLN A 2 4.18 6.34 -6.31
CA GLN A 2 4.21 7.31 -5.20
C GLN A 2 5.33 6.95 -4.22
N THR A 3 5.69 7.83 -3.29
CA THR A 3 6.69 7.53 -2.26
C THR A 3 6.05 7.04 -0.97
N ALA A 4 6.83 6.43 -0.08
CA ALA A 4 6.41 6.15 1.30
C ALA A 4 5.88 7.41 2.03
N GLN A 5 6.45 8.58 1.75
CA GLN A 5 6.01 9.84 2.34
C GLN A 5 4.64 10.27 1.80
N ASP A 6 4.34 9.99 0.53
CA ASP A 6 3.02 10.27 -0.03
C ASP A 6 1.94 9.38 0.58
N LEU A 7 2.23 8.09 0.77
CA LEU A 7 1.34 7.19 1.51
C LEU A 7 1.06 7.72 2.92
N LYS A 8 2.10 8.15 3.64
CA LYS A 8 1.96 8.73 4.98
C LYS A 8 1.05 9.96 4.97
N ARG A 9 1.21 10.86 3.99
CA ARG A 9 0.36 12.05 3.84
C ARG A 9 -1.10 11.66 3.57
N ILE A 10 -1.35 10.65 2.73
CA ILE A 10 -2.70 10.16 2.46
C ILE A 10 -3.31 9.60 3.75
N LEU A 11 -2.58 8.75 4.47
CA LEU A 11 -3.02 8.16 5.74
C LEU A 11 -3.39 9.24 6.77
N GLN A 12 -2.54 10.27 6.92
CA GLN A 12 -2.84 11.42 7.80
C GLN A 12 -4.07 12.20 7.34
N ARG A 13 -4.27 12.36 6.03
CA ARG A 13 -5.43 13.08 5.47
C ARG A 13 -6.74 12.33 5.68
N ILE A 14 -6.73 10.99 5.61
CA ILE A 14 -7.93 10.18 5.73
C ILE A 14 -8.25 9.78 7.18
N ASP A 15 -7.38 10.13 8.13
CA ASP A 15 -7.62 9.88 9.55
C ASP A 15 -8.94 10.52 10.02
N GLY A 16 -9.74 9.76 10.77
CA GLY A 16 -11.08 10.14 11.19
C GLY A 16 -12.14 10.25 10.07
N ARG A 17 -11.81 9.99 8.80
CA ARG A 17 -12.79 9.99 7.70
C ARG A 17 -13.52 8.65 7.60
N GLY A 18 -14.68 8.65 6.95
CA GLY A 18 -15.46 7.45 6.71
C GLY A 18 -14.70 6.41 5.89
N TYR A 19 -15.06 5.14 6.05
CA TYR A 19 -14.33 3.98 5.52
C TYR A 19 -13.94 4.06 4.04
N LYS A 20 -14.82 4.63 3.20
CA LYS A 20 -14.58 4.79 1.75
C LYS A 20 -13.29 5.57 1.45
N ALA A 21 -12.81 6.39 2.38
CA ALA A 21 -11.56 7.14 2.23
C ALA A 21 -10.32 6.25 2.10
N TYR A 22 -10.36 5.01 2.57
CA TYR A 22 -9.27 4.05 2.33
C TYR A 22 -9.06 3.78 0.84
N LYS A 23 -10.04 3.99 -0.05
CA LYS A 23 -9.80 3.83 -1.50
C LYS A 23 -8.67 4.72 -2.02
N ASP A 24 -8.37 5.81 -1.33
CA ASP A 24 -7.29 6.74 -1.67
C ASP A 24 -5.88 6.13 -1.54
N ILE A 25 -5.71 5.05 -0.74
CA ILE A 25 -4.40 4.39 -0.60
C ILE A 25 -4.16 3.33 -1.68
N GLN A 26 -5.08 3.12 -2.62
CA GLN A 26 -4.86 2.15 -3.70
C GLN A 26 -3.78 2.66 -4.66
N GLY A 27 -2.75 1.84 -4.91
CA GLY A 27 -1.61 2.23 -5.73
C GLY A 27 -0.29 1.58 -5.32
N GLY A 28 0.80 1.99 -5.99
CA GLY A 28 2.15 1.52 -5.72
C GLY A 28 3.03 2.59 -5.09
N TYR A 29 3.74 2.21 -4.02
CA TYR A 29 4.56 3.08 -3.20
C TYR A 29 5.99 2.56 -3.13
N THR A 30 6.94 3.36 -3.59
CA THR A 30 8.37 3.08 -3.47
C THR A 30 8.82 3.40 -2.05
N PHE A 31 9.33 2.38 -1.38
CA PHE A 31 10.08 2.48 -0.13
C PHE A 31 11.57 2.38 -0.45
N THR A 32 12.42 2.44 0.59
CA THR A 32 13.88 2.48 0.40
C THR A 32 14.41 1.24 -0.33
N ASN A 33 13.89 0.05 -0.01
CA ASN A 33 14.45 -1.22 -0.49
C ASN A 33 13.44 -2.08 -1.28
N ASP A 34 12.19 -1.65 -1.32
CA ASP A 34 11.07 -2.43 -1.80
C ASP A 34 9.93 -1.54 -2.30
N ILE A 35 8.92 -2.19 -2.87
CA ILE A 35 7.73 -1.53 -3.37
C ILE A 35 6.52 -2.16 -2.70
N LEU A 36 5.73 -1.32 -2.02
CA LEU A 36 4.42 -1.70 -1.52
C LEU A 36 3.38 -1.48 -2.61
N LEU A 37 2.63 -2.51 -2.96
CA LEU A 37 1.54 -2.47 -3.93
C LEU A 37 0.23 -2.73 -3.20
N ILE A 38 -0.65 -1.75 -3.16
CA ILE A 38 -2.02 -1.90 -2.66
C ILE A 38 -2.91 -2.07 -3.89
N ASP A 39 -3.05 -3.32 -4.34
CA ASP A 39 -3.72 -3.65 -5.60
C ASP A 39 -5.24 -3.43 -5.53
N TYR A 40 -5.83 -3.69 -4.37
CA TYR A 40 -7.25 -3.51 -4.13
C TYR A 40 -7.49 -3.13 -2.69
N VAL A 41 -8.20 -2.04 -2.47
CA VAL A 41 -8.74 -1.69 -1.15
C VAL A 41 -10.18 -2.18 -1.07
N GLN A 42 -10.55 -2.82 0.04
CA GLN A 42 -11.93 -3.25 0.27
C GLN A 42 -12.94 -2.08 0.32
N GLY A 43 -14.21 -2.34 -0.02
CA GLY A 43 -15.24 -1.28 -0.13
C GLY A 43 -15.85 -0.86 1.20
N ASP A 44 -15.87 -1.77 2.16
CA ASP A 44 -16.43 -1.63 3.49
C ASP A 44 -15.70 -2.61 4.46
N PRO A 45 -15.87 -2.49 5.78
CA PRO A 45 -15.19 -3.35 6.77
C PRO A 45 -15.55 -4.85 6.72
N PHE A 46 -16.65 -5.21 6.05
CA PHE A 46 -17.19 -6.57 5.99
C PHE A 46 -16.93 -7.27 4.66
N ALA A 47 -16.45 -6.54 3.66
CA ALA A 47 -16.06 -7.08 2.37
C ALA A 47 -14.79 -7.96 2.46
N SER A 48 -14.45 -8.64 1.36
CA SER A 48 -13.18 -9.36 1.28
C SER A 48 -11.99 -8.42 1.55
N PRO A 49 -10.95 -8.89 2.26
CA PRO A 49 -9.81 -8.08 2.64
C PRO A 49 -9.14 -7.37 1.47
N SER A 50 -8.52 -6.22 1.76
CA SER A 50 -7.63 -5.54 0.82
C SER A 50 -6.51 -6.47 0.34
N ARG A 51 -6.15 -6.38 -0.95
CA ARG A 51 -5.05 -7.15 -1.55
C ARG A 51 -3.81 -6.28 -1.62
N VAL A 52 -2.73 -6.78 -1.02
CA VAL A 52 -1.46 -6.07 -0.90
C VAL A 52 -0.32 -7.02 -1.29
N ARG A 53 0.69 -6.49 -1.99
CA ARG A 53 1.93 -7.19 -2.31
C ARG A 53 3.13 -6.33 -1.92
N VAL A 54 4.23 -6.99 -1.61
CA VAL A 54 5.53 -6.35 -1.48
C VAL A 54 6.44 -6.93 -2.55
N GLN A 55 7.04 -6.07 -3.36
CA GLN A 55 8.03 -6.44 -4.35
C GLN A 55 9.41 -6.06 -3.84
N ILE A 56 10.25 -7.07 -3.62
CA ILE A 56 11.62 -6.93 -3.14
C ILE A 56 12.56 -7.31 -4.30
N PRO A 57 13.60 -6.51 -4.61
CA PRO A 57 14.61 -6.90 -5.59
C PRO A 57 15.32 -8.19 -5.16
N GLN A 58 15.65 -9.09 -6.10
CA GLN A 58 16.33 -10.37 -5.81
C GLN A 58 17.58 -10.19 -4.93
N LYS A 59 18.39 -9.17 -5.25
CA LYS A 59 19.60 -8.82 -4.47
C LYS A 59 19.29 -8.54 -2.99
N GLY A 60 18.14 -7.94 -2.69
CA GLY A 60 17.69 -7.65 -1.32
C GLY A 60 16.91 -8.80 -0.68
N ALA A 61 16.30 -9.67 -1.47
CA ALA A 61 15.47 -10.78 -0.99
C ALA A 61 16.29 -11.94 -0.41
N GLN A 62 17.59 -12.02 -0.73
CA GLN A 62 18.51 -13.08 -0.26
C GLN A 62 18.05 -14.51 -0.56
N PHE A 63 17.14 -14.68 -1.54
CA PHE A 63 16.77 -16.00 -2.03
C PHE A 63 17.89 -16.55 -2.94
N PRO A 64 18.10 -17.88 -2.93
CA PRO A 64 18.99 -18.54 -3.88
C PRO A 64 18.60 -18.22 -5.33
N GLU A 65 19.58 -18.24 -6.23
CA GLU A 65 19.34 -18.26 -7.68
C GLU A 65 18.79 -19.62 -8.14
#